data_AF-A0A1Z4JPB3-F1
#
_entry.id   AF-A0A1Z4JPB3-F1
#
_cell.length_a   1.000
_cell.length_b   1.000
_cell.length_c   1.000
_cell.angle_alpha   90.00
_cell.angle_beta   90.00
_cell.angle_gamma   90.00
#
_symmetry.space_group_name_H-M   'P 1'
#
loop_
_entity.id
_entity.type
_entity.pdbx_description
1 polymer ?
#
loop_
_entity_poly.entity_id
_entity_poly.type
_entity_poly.pdbx_seq_one_letter_code
_entity_poly.pdbx_strand_id
1 'polypeptide(L)'
;MTDRIVYGKLERLDGSPWGNAPLVFELISGSYTLDALHPRDRRSTKTNTSGEFAKGLWCSGEGVVPAEIRCYLPSGETVSFILPAGTTPINISALLANGQPVPPERQPTIVELIDDRIAAHNSDPNAHPKTRQVLSIDTDGVTSFTLSEAPSLPHLSELFLNGIKATYGVHYNINAAQLNWTDPMQLESTDSLEVLFR
;
A
#
# COMPACT_ATOMS: atom_id res chain seq x y z
N MET A 1 -13.34 22.09 23.13
CA MET A 1 -13.72 21.55 21.80
C MET A 1 -14.61 22.57 21.11
N THR A 2 -14.23 23.07 19.94
CA THR A 2 -14.96 24.16 19.27
C THR A 2 -15.27 23.77 17.83
N ASP A 3 -16.55 23.48 17.58
CA ASP A 3 -17.05 23.36 16.21
C ASP A 3 -17.11 24.76 15.56
N ARG A 4 -16.66 24.86 14.32
CA ARG A 4 -16.82 26.06 13.48
C ARG A 4 -17.92 25.85 12.48
N ILE A 5 -18.89 26.76 12.41
CA ILE A 5 -19.96 26.67 11.42
C ILE A 5 -19.41 27.16 10.09
N VAL A 6 -19.20 26.23 9.17
CA VAL A 6 -18.93 26.51 7.76
C VAL A 6 -20.24 26.59 7.02
N TYR A 7 -20.45 27.65 6.24
CA TYR A 7 -21.65 27.84 5.45
C TYR A 7 -21.32 28.29 4.03
N GLY A 8 -22.29 28.17 3.12
CA GLY A 8 -22.20 28.77 1.80
C GLY A 8 -23.27 28.24 0.86
N LYS A 9 -23.06 28.46 -0.44
CA LYS A 9 -24.00 28.13 -1.50
C LYS A 9 -23.30 27.34 -2.60
N LEU A 10 -23.95 26.29 -3.10
CA LEU A 10 -23.50 25.54 -4.26
C LEU A 10 -24.40 25.83 -5.46
N GLU A 11 -23.78 26.22 -6.56
CA GLU A 11 -24.44 26.53 -7.83
C GLU A 11 -23.83 25.68 -8.94
N ARG A 12 -24.63 25.40 -9.96
CA ARG A 12 -24.18 24.83 -11.23
C ARG A 12 -23.52 25.93 -12.08
N LEU A 13 -22.87 25.53 -13.17
CA LEU A 13 -22.25 26.46 -14.11
C LEU A 13 -23.25 27.42 -14.78
N ASP A 14 -24.54 27.06 -14.80
CA ASP A 14 -25.63 27.92 -15.29
C ASP A 14 -26.21 28.85 -14.21
N GLY A 15 -25.66 28.85 -12.99
CA GLY A 15 -26.13 29.64 -11.86
C GLY A 15 -27.33 29.04 -11.12
N SER A 16 -27.86 27.90 -11.56
CA SER A 16 -28.96 27.23 -10.85
C SER A 16 -28.45 26.53 -9.57
N PRO A 17 -29.24 26.48 -8.49
CA PRO A 17 -28.77 25.91 -7.24
C PRO A 17 -28.65 24.39 -7.30
N TRP A 18 -27.60 23.84 -6.67
CA TRP A 18 -27.53 22.43 -6.34
C TRP A 18 -28.40 22.15 -5.12
N GLY A 19 -29.72 22.00 -5.29
CA GLY A 19 -30.65 21.76 -4.18
C GLY A 19 -30.68 20.30 -3.69
N ASN A 20 -30.85 20.08 -2.38
CA ASN A 20 -30.88 18.76 -1.72
C ASN A 20 -29.64 17.88 -2.04
N ALA A 21 -28.52 18.53 -2.35
CA ALA A 21 -27.31 17.89 -2.80
C ALA A 21 -26.44 17.50 -1.59
N PRO A 22 -25.88 16.28 -1.53
CA PRO A 22 -25.10 15.82 -0.39
C PRO A 22 -23.70 16.44 -0.38
N LEU A 23 -23.27 16.84 0.80
CA LEU A 23 -21.93 17.32 1.09
C LEU A 23 -21.33 16.47 2.20
N VAL A 24 -20.06 16.11 2.06
CA VAL A 24 -19.33 15.35 3.06
C VAL A 24 -18.02 16.06 3.36
N PHE A 25 -17.74 16.24 4.65
CA PHE A 25 -16.50 16.82 5.17
C PHE A 25 -15.78 15.75 5.98
N GLU A 26 -14.50 15.57 5.71
CA GLU A 26 -13.64 14.59 6.38
C GLU A 26 -12.39 15.29 6.90
N LEU A 27 -12.03 15.02 8.15
CA LEU A 27 -10.75 15.42 8.72
C LEU A 27 -9.64 14.49 8.20
N ILE A 28 -8.71 15.02 7.39
CA ILE A 28 -7.69 14.21 6.68
C ILE A 28 -6.72 13.53 7.64
N SER A 29 -6.34 14.22 8.69
CA SER A 29 -5.43 13.72 9.72
C SER A 29 -6.13 13.80 11.06
N GLY A 30 -6.13 12.71 11.81
CA GLY A 30 -6.53 12.78 13.21
C GLY A 30 -5.75 13.90 13.91
N SER A 31 -6.37 14.54 14.89
CA SER A 31 -5.75 15.59 15.67
C SER A 31 -5.70 15.19 17.14
N TYR A 32 -5.19 16.07 17.99
CA TYR A 32 -5.18 15.90 19.41
C TYR A 32 -5.34 17.25 20.12
N THR A 33 -5.80 17.20 21.37
CA THR A 33 -5.66 18.26 22.36
C THR A 33 -4.63 17.81 23.41
N LEU A 34 -4.37 18.63 24.42
CA LEU A 34 -3.50 18.25 25.54
C LEU A 34 -3.97 16.96 26.23
N ASP A 35 -5.29 16.74 26.29
CA ASP A 35 -5.92 15.69 27.10
C ASP A 35 -6.52 14.53 26.28
N ALA A 36 -6.62 14.64 24.95
CA ALA A 36 -7.30 13.65 24.12
C ALA A 36 -6.75 13.53 22.68
N LEU A 37 -6.78 12.31 22.14
CA LEU A 37 -6.62 12.05 20.71
C LEU A 37 -7.98 12.08 20.01
N HIS A 38 -8.03 12.71 18.84
CA HIS A 38 -9.22 12.84 17.99
C HIS A 38 -8.94 12.15 16.66
N PRO A 39 -9.43 10.92 16.43
CA PRO A 39 -9.24 10.24 15.15
C PRO A 39 -9.93 11.01 14.01
N ARG A 40 -9.72 10.55 12.78
CA ARG A 40 -10.43 11.05 11.61
C ARG A 40 -11.94 11.04 11.87
N ASP A 41 -12.59 12.17 11.63
CA ASP A 41 -14.03 12.35 11.75
C ASP A 41 -14.63 12.67 10.37
N ARG A 42 -15.85 12.21 10.14
CA ARG A 42 -16.59 12.40 8.88
C ARG A 42 -17.97 12.93 9.19
N ARG A 43 -18.28 14.11 8.64
CA ARG A 43 -19.55 14.80 8.84
C ARG A 43 -20.22 15.06 7.51
N SER A 44 -21.53 14.83 7.42
CA SER A 44 -22.31 15.10 6.21
C SER A 44 -23.39 16.15 6.46
N THR A 45 -23.79 16.82 5.38
CA THR A 45 -24.94 17.72 5.34
C THR A 45 -25.57 17.67 3.94
N LYS A 46 -26.71 18.33 3.76
CA LYS A 46 -27.31 18.57 2.45
C LYS A 46 -27.60 20.04 2.28
N THR A 47 -27.53 20.50 1.04
CA THR A 47 -28.00 21.85 0.69
C THR A 47 -29.53 21.92 0.76
N ASN A 48 -30.07 23.09 1.07
CA ASN A 48 -31.51 23.38 0.94
C ASN A 48 -31.90 23.54 -0.54
N THR A 49 -33.16 23.87 -0.84
CA THR A 49 -33.64 24.06 -2.22
C THR A 49 -32.96 25.22 -2.97
N SER A 50 -32.41 26.18 -2.23
CA SER A 50 -31.64 27.33 -2.75
C SER A 50 -30.15 27.03 -2.91
N GLY A 51 -29.71 25.79 -2.64
CA GLY A 51 -28.30 25.39 -2.74
C GLY A 51 -27.45 25.79 -1.52
N GLU A 52 -28.06 26.33 -0.46
CA GLU A 52 -27.34 26.80 0.73
C GLU A 52 -27.16 25.69 1.77
N PHE A 53 -26.07 25.74 2.52
CA PHE A 53 -25.82 24.82 3.62
C PHE A 53 -25.11 25.53 4.79
N ALA A 54 -25.22 24.93 5.98
CA ALA A 54 -24.40 25.26 7.15
C ALA A 54 -24.05 23.96 7.89
N LYS A 55 -22.79 23.82 8.33
CA LYS A 55 -22.34 22.64 9.08
C LYS A 55 -21.25 22.98 10.07
N GLY A 56 -21.40 22.51 11.31
CA GLY A 56 -20.33 22.53 12.30
C GLY A 56 -19.24 21.53 11.94
N LEU A 57 -18.02 22.01 11.74
CA LEU A 57 -16.83 21.20 11.49
C LEU A 57 -15.86 21.33 12.66
N TRP A 58 -15.18 20.24 12.97
CA TRP A 58 -14.19 20.23 14.04
C TRP A 58 -13.01 21.16 13.68
N CYS A 59 -12.58 21.97 14.65
CA CYS A 59 -11.42 22.85 14.53
C CYS A 59 -10.57 22.73 15.79
N SER A 60 -9.24 22.63 15.62
CA SER A 60 -8.28 22.75 16.72
C SER A 60 -8.31 24.18 17.26
N GLY A 61 -8.98 24.39 18.40
CA GLY A 61 -8.90 25.66 19.12
C GLY A 61 -7.53 25.88 19.78
N GLU A 62 -6.85 24.78 20.13
CA GLU A 62 -5.63 24.76 20.95
C GLU A 62 -4.51 23.87 20.38
N GLY A 63 -4.77 23.15 19.28
CA GLY A 63 -3.80 22.23 18.66
C GLY A 63 -2.77 22.96 17.79
N VAL A 64 -1.53 22.44 17.77
CA VAL A 64 -0.42 22.96 16.94
C VAL A 64 -0.62 22.68 15.44
N VAL A 65 -1.43 21.67 15.11
CA VAL A 65 -1.67 21.22 13.74
C VAL A 65 -2.98 21.84 13.22
N PRO A 66 -2.94 22.60 12.11
CA PRO A 66 -4.16 23.10 11.48
C PRO A 66 -5.12 21.97 11.07
N ALA A 67 -6.42 22.18 11.24
CA ALA A 67 -7.44 21.22 10.85
C ALA A 67 -7.58 21.17 9.32
N GLU A 68 -6.95 20.21 8.67
CA GLU A 68 -7.08 19.98 7.24
C GLU A 68 -8.34 19.15 6.94
N ILE A 69 -9.26 19.77 6.20
CA ILE A 69 -10.56 19.20 5.87
C ILE A 69 -10.64 18.92 4.37
N ARG A 70 -11.06 17.70 4.04
CA ARG A 70 -11.43 17.26 2.69
C ARG A 70 -12.95 17.34 2.54
N CYS A 71 -13.42 18.05 1.52
CA CYS A 71 -14.83 18.19 1.17
C CYS A 71 -15.12 17.45 -0.14
N TYR A 72 -16.09 16.53 -0.09
CA TYR A 72 -16.59 15.82 -1.26
C TYR A 72 -17.86 16.52 -1.74
N LEU A 73 -17.80 17.01 -2.98
CA LEU A 73 -18.88 17.74 -3.61
C LEU A 73 -19.86 16.80 -4.34
N PRO A 74 -21.12 17.22 -4.57
CA PRO A 74 -22.09 16.45 -5.34
C PRO A 74 -21.66 16.11 -6.77
N SER A 75 -20.72 16.86 -7.35
CA SER A 75 -20.13 16.63 -8.67
C SER A 75 -19.19 15.42 -8.71
N GLY A 76 -18.79 14.88 -7.55
CA GLY A 76 -17.71 13.90 -7.43
C GLY A 76 -16.32 14.53 -7.26
N GLU A 77 -16.21 15.86 -7.41
CA GLU A 77 -14.98 16.59 -7.13
C GLU A 77 -14.67 16.58 -5.62
N THR A 78 -13.38 16.57 -5.30
CA THR A 78 -12.89 16.67 -3.94
C THR A 78 -12.00 17.91 -3.80
N VAL A 79 -12.29 18.74 -2.82
CA VAL A 79 -11.50 19.94 -2.50
C VAL A 79 -11.00 19.85 -1.08
N SER A 80 -9.79 20.33 -0.81
CA SER A 80 -9.25 20.38 0.55
C SER A 80 -8.92 21.81 0.96
N PHE A 81 -9.12 22.11 2.23
CA PHE A 81 -8.82 23.41 2.81
C PHE A 81 -8.41 23.27 4.27
N ILE A 82 -7.64 24.25 4.74
CA ILE A 82 -7.31 24.39 6.16
C ILE A 82 -8.42 25.20 6.81
N LEU A 83 -9.04 24.66 7.85
CA LEU A 83 -10.02 25.38 8.65
C LEU A 83 -9.28 26.19 9.74
N PRO A 84 -9.17 27.52 9.63
CA PRO A 84 -8.44 28.33 10.61
C PRO A 84 -9.19 28.38 11.93
N ALA A 85 -8.47 28.54 13.04
CA ALA A 85 -9.07 28.92 14.33
C ALA A 85 -9.73 30.33 14.28
N GLY A 86 -10.54 30.68 15.28
CA GLY A 86 -11.29 31.96 15.31
C GLY A 86 -12.81 31.84 15.37
N THR A 87 -13.52 32.84 14.83
CA THR A 87 -14.98 33.03 15.03
C THR A 87 -15.84 32.34 13.98
N THR A 88 -16.98 31.84 14.42
CA THR A 88 -18.04 31.28 13.57
C THR A 88 -19.09 32.37 13.25
N PRO A 89 -19.74 32.39 12.07
CA PRO A 89 -19.60 31.44 10.95
C PRO A 89 -18.51 31.84 9.93
N ILE A 90 -18.06 30.89 9.11
CA ILE A 90 -17.10 31.11 8.02
C ILE A 90 -17.66 30.65 6.66
N ASN A 91 -17.52 31.48 5.64
CA ASN A 91 -17.99 31.16 4.30
C ASN A 91 -17.03 30.18 3.61
N ILE A 92 -17.57 29.11 3.01
CA ILE A 92 -16.76 28.11 2.29
C ILE A 92 -16.01 28.71 1.10
N SER A 93 -16.51 29.77 0.46
CA SER A 93 -15.81 30.40 -0.66
C SER A 93 -14.47 31.02 -0.22
N ALA A 94 -14.41 31.58 0.99
CA ALA A 94 -13.16 32.12 1.55
C ALA A 94 -12.14 31.01 1.88
N LEU A 95 -12.63 29.82 2.25
CA LEU A 95 -11.78 28.64 2.48
C LEU A 95 -11.25 28.09 1.15
N LEU A 96 -12.11 27.99 0.14
CA LEU A 96 -11.76 27.48 -1.19
C LEU A 96 -10.87 28.43 -1.98
N ALA A 97 -11.00 29.75 -1.80
CA ALA A 97 -10.11 30.73 -2.44
C ALA A 97 -8.64 30.58 -2.04
N ASN A 98 -8.39 30.02 -0.85
CA ASN A 98 -7.05 29.72 -0.34
C ASN A 98 -6.71 28.22 -0.43
N GLY A 99 -7.69 27.38 -0.75
CA GLY A 99 -7.51 25.94 -0.90
C GLY A 99 -6.76 25.63 -2.18
N GLN A 100 -5.85 24.65 -2.12
CA GLN A 100 -5.28 24.07 -3.33
C GLN A 100 -6.21 22.94 -3.79
N PRO A 101 -6.62 22.89 -5.07
CA PRO A 101 -7.31 21.72 -5.58
C PRO A 101 -6.42 20.51 -5.37
N VAL A 102 -6.95 19.48 -4.71
CA VAL A 102 -6.21 18.23 -4.53
C VAL A 102 -6.33 17.48 -5.84
N PRO A 103 -5.24 17.26 -6.58
CA PRO A 103 -5.30 16.43 -7.77
C PRO A 103 -5.84 15.05 -7.34
N PRO A 104 -6.67 14.39 -8.17
CA PRO A 104 -7.16 13.07 -7.84
C PRO A 104 -5.97 12.19 -7.45
N GLU A 105 -6.10 11.44 -6.35
CA GLU A 105 -5.03 10.55 -5.88
C GLU A 105 -4.57 9.72 -7.07
N ARG A 106 -3.36 9.98 -7.56
CA ARG A 106 -2.81 9.26 -8.71
C ARG A 106 -2.70 7.82 -8.27
N GLN A 107 -3.54 6.96 -8.83
CA GLN A 107 -3.36 5.53 -8.65
C GLN A 107 -2.00 5.17 -9.26
N PRO A 108 -1.08 4.55 -8.49
CA PRO A 108 0.18 4.11 -9.04
C PRO A 108 -0.11 3.15 -10.20
N THR A 109 0.62 3.31 -11.28
CA THR A 109 0.50 2.39 -12.41
C THR A 109 0.99 0.99 -12.01
N ILE A 110 0.55 -0.05 -12.73
CA ILE A 110 1.05 -1.41 -12.53
C ILE A 110 2.59 -1.44 -12.67
N VAL A 111 3.13 -0.63 -13.59
CA VAL A 111 4.59 -0.52 -13.81
C VAL A 111 5.29 0.02 -12.56
N GLU A 112 4.79 1.10 -11.96
CA GLU A 112 5.37 1.67 -10.73
C GLU A 112 5.31 0.68 -9.56
N LEU A 113 4.21 -0.06 -9.43
CA LEU A 113 4.08 -1.10 -8.39
C LEU A 113 5.08 -2.26 -8.60
N ILE A 114 5.38 -2.61 -9.86
CA ILE A 114 6.38 -3.62 -10.19
C ILE A 114 7.78 -3.10 -9.88
N ASP A 115 8.09 -1.87 -10.31
CA ASP A 115 9.40 -1.26 -10.10
C ASP A 115 9.71 -1.08 -8.61
N ASP A 116 8.74 -0.63 -7.80
CA ASP A 116 8.88 -0.54 -6.35
C ASP A 116 9.16 -1.91 -5.71
N ARG A 117 8.51 -2.96 -6.22
CA ARG A 117 8.69 -4.33 -5.72
C ARG A 117 10.04 -4.91 -6.14
N ILE A 118 10.51 -4.63 -7.35
CA ILE A 118 11.84 -5.01 -7.82
C ILE A 118 12.91 -4.26 -7.02
N ALA A 119 12.74 -2.96 -6.82
CA ALA A 119 13.65 -2.14 -6.02
C ALA A 119 13.72 -2.66 -4.59
N ALA A 120 12.59 -2.95 -3.95
CA ALA A 120 12.54 -3.55 -2.61
C ALA A 120 13.21 -4.93 -2.55
N HIS A 121 13.06 -5.76 -3.58
CA HIS A 121 13.72 -7.07 -3.65
C HIS A 121 15.25 -6.93 -3.81
N ASN A 122 15.70 -5.98 -4.62
CA ASN A 122 17.12 -5.74 -4.89
C ASN A 122 17.84 -4.98 -3.75
N SER A 123 17.09 -4.30 -2.89
CA SER A 123 17.63 -3.55 -1.76
C SER A 123 17.60 -4.32 -0.45
N ASP A 124 17.21 -5.60 -0.45
CA ASP A 124 17.38 -6.47 0.72
C ASP A 124 18.86 -6.87 0.85
N PRO A 125 19.60 -6.35 1.85
CA PRO A 125 21.01 -6.70 2.06
C PRO A 125 21.23 -8.17 2.42
N ASN A 126 20.15 -8.93 2.70
CA ASN A 126 20.19 -10.36 2.95
C ASN A 126 19.77 -11.19 1.72
N ALA A 127 19.53 -10.56 0.56
CA ALA A 127 19.28 -11.27 -0.69
C ALA A 127 20.59 -11.90 -1.18
N HIS A 128 20.86 -13.14 -0.74
CA HIS A 128 21.91 -13.96 -1.31
C HIS A 128 21.56 -14.27 -2.79
N PRO A 129 22.44 -13.96 -3.76
CA PRO A 129 22.19 -14.26 -5.16
C PRO A 129 21.98 -15.77 -5.29
N LYS A 130 20.89 -16.18 -5.95
CA LYS A 130 20.63 -17.58 -6.24
C LYS A 130 21.43 -17.97 -7.48
N THR A 131 22.34 -18.92 -7.35
CA THR A 131 23.00 -19.55 -8.49
C THR A 131 22.16 -20.76 -8.91
N ARG A 132 21.82 -20.85 -10.20
CA ARG A 132 21.08 -21.98 -10.79
C ARG A 132 22.07 -22.96 -11.43
N GLN A 133 21.98 -24.23 -11.07
CA GLN A 133 22.73 -25.32 -11.70
C GLN A 133 21.78 -26.46 -12.07
N VAL A 134 21.94 -26.98 -13.29
CA VAL A 134 21.29 -28.23 -13.72
C VAL A 134 22.28 -29.37 -13.53
N LEU A 135 21.83 -30.45 -12.91
CA LEU A 135 22.62 -31.64 -12.59
C LEU A 135 22.19 -32.78 -13.52
N SER A 136 23.15 -33.38 -14.22
CA SER A 136 22.88 -34.55 -15.07
C SER A 136 22.73 -35.82 -14.23
N ILE A 137 21.74 -36.65 -14.57
CA ILE A 137 21.53 -37.98 -14.01
C ILE A 137 22.02 -38.99 -15.04
N ASP A 138 23.32 -39.29 -15.04
CA ASP A 138 23.93 -40.13 -16.07
C ASP A 138 23.68 -41.64 -15.88
N THR A 139 23.17 -42.04 -14.72
CA THR A 139 22.90 -43.44 -14.38
C THR A 139 21.73 -43.54 -13.42
N ASP A 140 20.80 -44.47 -13.69
CA ASP A 140 19.64 -44.71 -12.83
C ASP A 140 20.09 -45.07 -11.40
N GLY A 141 19.42 -44.48 -10.41
CA GLY A 141 19.71 -44.69 -8.99
C GLY A 141 20.95 -43.98 -8.45
N VAL A 142 21.56 -43.06 -9.22
CA VAL A 142 22.58 -42.16 -8.65
C VAL A 142 21.96 -41.32 -7.52
N THR A 143 22.68 -41.18 -6.41
CA THR A 143 22.21 -40.47 -5.22
C THR A 143 23.12 -39.34 -4.79
N SER A 144 24.23 -39.08 -5.50
CA SER A 144 25.19 -38.05 -5.12
C SER A 144 25.63 -37.24 -6.33
N PHE A 145 25.66 -35.92 -6.17
CA PHE A 145 25.96 -34.95 -7.22
C PHE A 145 26.97 -33.93 -6.72
N THR A 146 27.88 -33.50 -7.60
CA THR A 146 28.83 -32.42 -7.30
C THR A 146 28.29 -31.09 -7.82
N LEU A 147 28.17 -30.11 -6.92
CA LEU A 147 27.78 -28.75 -7.22
C LEU A 147 28.99 -27.96 -7.76
N SER A 148 28.74 -26.93 -8.57
CA SER A 148 29.79 -26.08 -9.13
C SER A 148 30.51 -25.26 -8.05
N GLU A 149 29.84 -25.00 -6.93
CA GLU A 149 30.38 -24.33 -5.75
C GLU A 149 29.65 -24.83 -4.49
N ALA A 150 30.24 -24.60 -3.31
CA ALA A 150 29.60 -24.91 -2.04
C ALA A 150 28.59 -23.79 -1.67
N PRO A 151 27.30 -24.10 -1.47
CA PRO A 151 26.31 -23.12 -1.05
C PRO A 151 26.69 -22.49 0.30
N SER A 152 26.53 -21.17 0.42
CA SER A 152 26.78 -20.48 1.69
C SER A 152 25.72 -20.80 2.74
N LEU A 153 24.49 -21.10 2.28
CA LEU A 153 23.32 -21.44 3.08
C LEU A 153 22.62 -22.69 2.48
N PRO A 154 23.20 -23.90 2.67
CA PRO A 154 22.69 -25.13 2.05
C PRO A 154 21.23 -25.43 2.38
N HIS A 155 20.79 -25.11 3.61
CA HIS A 155 19.41 -25.32 4.06
C HIS A 155 18.38 -24.35 3.44
N LEU A 156 18.83 -23.26 2.81
CA LEU A 156 17.97 -22.34 2.05
C LEU A 156 18.02 -22.59 0.54
N SER A 157 18.81 -23.59 0.10
CA SER A 157 18.83 -24.00 -1.29
C SER A 157 17.52 -24.69 -1.66
N GLU A 158 17.16 -24.63 -2.94
CA GLU A 158 15.94 -25.24 -3.47
C GLU A 158 16.35 -26.25 -4.54
N LEU A 159 15.87 -27.49 -4.40
CA LEU A 159 16.09 -28.56 -5.37
C LEU A 159 14.75 -28.86 -6.06
N PHE A 160 14.78 -29.08 -7.37
CA PHE A 160 13.63 -29.41 -8.19
C PHE A 160 13.94 -30.67 -8.98
N LEU A 161 13.07 -31.67 -8.87
CA LEU A 161 13.09 -32.88 -9.69
C LEU A 161 11.90 -32.84 -10.64
N ASN A 162 12.16 -32.80 -11.95
CA ASN A 162 11.13 -32.66 -12.98
C ASN A 162 10.20 -31.45 -12.74
N GLY A 163 10.75 -30.35 -12.21
CA GLY A 163 10.01 -29.14 -11.86
C GLY A 163 9.26 -29.20 -10.51
N ILE A 164 9.27 -30.34 -9.81
CA ILE A 164 8.65 -30.50 -8.50
C ILE A 164 9.70 -30.18 -7.42
N LYS A 165 9.38 -29.24 -6.54
CA LYS A 165 10.27 -28.82 -5.46
C LYS A 165 10.43 -29.94 -4.42
N ALA A 166 11.68 -30.30 -4.14
CA ALA A 166 12.08 -31.22 -3.09
C ALA A 166 12.36 -30.49 -1.76
N THR A 167 12.24 -31.20 -0.64
CA THR A 167 12.37 -30.66 0.71
C THR A 167 13.74 -30.99 1.28
N TYR A 168 14.51 -29.95 1.64
CA TYR A 168 15.80 -30.09 2.31
C TYR A 168 15.65 -30.83 3.64
N GLY A 169 16.58 -31.75 3.95
CA GLY A 169 16.52 -32.58 5.17
C GLY A 169 15.64 -33.82 5.05
N VAL A 170 14.78 -33.89 4.03
CA VAL A 170 13.86 -35.02 3.80
C VAL A 170 14.25 -35.74 2.51
N HIS A 171 14.17 -35.06 1.37
CA HIS A 171 14.44 -35.65 0.06
C HIS A 171 15.92 -35.53 -0.32
N TYR A 172 16.62 -34.52 0.20
CA TYR A 172 18.02 -34.30 -0.09
C TYR A 172 18.73 -33.53 1.03
N ASN A 173 20.06 -33.60 1.04
CA ASN A 173 20.94 -32.84 1.91
C ASN A 173 22.12 -32.29 1.11
N ILE A 174 22.70 -31.17 1.54
CA ILE A 174 23.92 -30.61 0.93
C ILE A 174 25.00 -30.49 2.00
N ASN A 175 26.19 -31.03 1.73
CA ASN A 175 27.37 -30.88 2.56
C ASN A 175 28.54 -30.42 1.69
N ALA A 176 29.08 -29.23 1.97
CA ALA A 176 30.01 -28.54 1.08
C ALA A 176 29.44 -28.46 -0.35
N ALA A 177 30.21 -28.84 -1.37
CA ALA A 177 29.77 -28.88 -2.76
C ALA A 177 29.13 -30.23 -3.15
N GLN A 178 28.69 -31.05 -2.19
CA GLN A 178 28.09 -32.36 -2.47
C GLN A 178 26.62 -32.38 -2.09
N LEU A 179 25.76 -32.62 -3.08
CA LEU A 179 24.33 -32.85 -2.89
C LEU A 179 24.08 -34.36 -2.81
N ASN A 180 23.36 -34.80 -1.78
CA ASN A 180 22.99 -36.19 -1.58
C ASN A 180 21.46 -36.31 -1.59
N TRP A 181 20.94 -37.10 -2.53
CA TRP A 181 19.55 -37.50 -2.60
C TRP A 181 19.29 -38.60 -1.56
N THR A 182 18.30 -38.38 -0.70
CA THR A 182 17.96 -39.27 0.42
C THR A 182 16.53 -39.81 0.36
N ASP A 183 15.74 -39.34 -0.61
CA ASP A 183 14.39 -39.86 -0.84
C ASP A 183 14.48 -41.33 -1.27
N PRO A 184 13.58 -42.23 -0.78
CA PRO A 184 13.48 -43.60 -1.27
C PRO A 184 13.11 -43.69 -2.76
N MET A 185 12.59 -42.64 -3.38
CA MET A 185 12.33 -42.61 -4.81
C MET A 185 13.64 -42.68 -5.60
N GLN A 186 13.75 -43.68 -6.48
CA GLN A 186 14.90 -43.86 -7.36
C GLN A 186 14.86 -42.81 -8.47
N LEU A 187 15.99 -42.13 -8.68
CA LEU A 187 16.17 -41.20 -9.81
C LEU A 187 16.41 -41.98 -11.11
N GLU A 188 15.76 -41.56 -12.19
CA GLU A 188 15.92 -42.14 -13.52
C GLU A 188 16.79 -41.21 -14.39
N SER A 189 17.57 -41.76 -15.32
CA SER A 189 18.41 -41.00 -16.24
C SER A 189 17.64 -40.06 -17.18
N THR A 190 16.32 -40.21 -17.26
CA THR A 190 15.41 -39.30 -17.96
C THR A 190 14.93 -38.12 -17.12
N ASP A 191 15.20 -38.13 -15.81
CA ASP A 191 14.80 -37.05 -14.92
C ASP A 191 15.68 -35.80 -15.10
N SER A 192 15.09 -34.63 -14.82
CA SER A 192 15.78 -33.35 -14.77
C SER A 192 15.93 -32.89 -13.32
N LEU A 193 17.16 -32.77 -12.84
CA LEU A 193 17.46 -32.27 -11.50
C LEU A 193 18.05 -30.86 -11.58
N GLU A 194 17.41 -29.90 -10.92
CA GLU A 194 17.82 -28.51 -10.88
C GLU A 194 17.97 -28.04 -9.44
N VAL A 195 19.07 -27.34 -9.13
CA VAL A 195 19.29 -26.71 -7.84
C VAL A 195 19.46 -25.21 -7.98
N LEU A 196 18.78 -24.47 -7.11
CA LEU A 196 18.95 -23.04 -6.88
C LEU A 196 19.54 -22.87 -5.49
N PHE A 197 20.86 -22.69 -5.41
CA PHE A 197 21.54 -22.59 -4.12
C PHE A 197 21.91 -21.16 -3.76
N ARG A 198 21.95 -20.91 -2.44
CA ARG A 198 22.28 -19.65 -1.78
C ARG A 198 23.56 -19.81 -0.98
#